data_AF-A0A0H4QJ96-F1
#
_entry.id   AF-A0A0H4QJ96-F1
#
_cell.length_a   1.000
_cell.length_b   1.000
_cell.length_c   1.000
_cell.angle_alpha   90.00
_cell.angle_beta   90.00
_cell.angle_gamma   90.00
#
_symmetry.space_group_name_H-M   'P 1'
#
loop_
_entity.id
_entity.type
_entity.pdbx_description
1 polymer ?
#
loop_
_entity_poly.entity_id
_entity_poly.type
_entity_poly.pdbx_seq_one_letter_code
_entity_poly.pdbx_strand_id
1 'polypeptide(L)'
;MKRSVKYSLCVSFIASMSILAFPVISHAATTETATPAASTVVNDPSDTDAQHTLTPTQKATTPSVQDVDGVFTVGNQNALLTDQTGTQTASRSVAADSAWYTDKLATSSTGQNYYRVSTLEYINSTAGTFVSNVTDYDATATVTYKSGAAVHSYNGYGDNASYTGSDLSTGTDWKISKRANKNGKFWYQVGNNVWIPQDYVVVNNAPDMKSAAWLSGVPMIAQNPELPNGCEITAVTMMLQYAGANVDKMQLAREMPRSSDPNYGYIGQPWDSTGITIFPNALMNLVEKYAGSAKDLTGQGFNAIKYQIDIGHPVVTWNTLHGFPYHALTVTGYDENYVYYNDCWTDQTTQMDINSFITNWNTQNRRAISY
;
A
#
# COMPACT_ATOMS: atom_id res chain seq x y z
N MET A 1 8.10 16.37 47.51
CA MET A 1 7.23 15.34 46.91
C MET A 1 7.84 14.89 45.59
N LYS A 2 8.47 13.72 45.56
CA LYS A 2 8.94 13.04 44.33
C LYS A 2 7.93 11.95 44.00
N ARG A 3 7.35 11.94 42.80
CA ARG A 3 6.58 10.80 42.28
C ARG A 3 7.32 10.22 41.08
N SER A 4 7.85 9.03 41.29
CA SER A 4 8.39 8.13 40.26
C SER A 4 7.22 7.40 39.62
N VAL A 5 7.18 7.37 38.29
CA VAL A 5 6.30 6.49 37.51
C VAL A 5 7.19 5.41 36.90
N LYS A 6 6.91 4.15 37.24
CA LYS A 6 7.57 2.96 36.70
C LYS A 6 6.83 2.53 35.43
N TYR A 7 7.57 2.30 34.34
CA TYR A 7 7.06 1.61 33.15
C TYR A 7 7.28 0.10 33.32
N SER A 8 6.24 -0.69 33.08
CA SER A 8 6.26 -2.16 33.10
C SER A 8 6.54 -2.68 31.69
N LEU A 9 7.59 -3.49 31.54
CA LEU A 9 7.89 -4.25 30.32
C LEU A 9 6.80 -5.31 30.10
N CYS A 10 6.33 -5.44 28.86
CA CYS A 10 5.50 -6.56 28.41
C CYS A 10 6.40 -7.56 27.68
N VAL A 11 6.26 -8.84 28.03
CA VAL A 11 7.09 -9.97 27.59
C VAL A 11 6.46 -10.60 26.35
N SER A 12 7.26 -10.77 25.29
CA SER A 12 6.86 -11.44 24.04
C SER A 12 6.79 -12.96 24.22
N PHE A 13 5.67 -13.56 23.82
CA PHE A 13 5.48 -15.01 23.74
C PHE A 13 5.96 -15.54 22.37
N ILE A 14 6.82 -16.57 22.40
CA ILE A 14 7.24 -17.36 21.24
C ILE A 14 6.31 -18.58 21.16
N ALA A 15 5.62 -18.78 20.03
CA ALA A 15 4.84 -20.00 19.77
C ALA A 15 5.56 -20.86 18.72
N SER A 16 5.91 -22.09 19.12
CA SER A 16 6.55 -23.11 18.31
C SER A 16 5.56 -23.77 17.34
N MET A 17 5.97 -23.93 16.09
CA MET A 17 5.20 -24.54 15.00
C MET A 17 5.47 -26.05 14.97
N SER A 18 4.42 -26.87 15.10
CA SER A 18 4.49 -28.33 14.91
C SER A 18 3.78 -28.71 13.61
N ILE A 19 4.47 -29.50 12.78
CA ILE A 19 4.05 -29.99 11.47
C ILE A 19 3.15 -31.21 11.65
N LEU A 20 1.98 -31.23 11.01
CA LEU A 20 1.18 -32.44 10.81
C LEU A 20 0.78 -32.57 9.34
N ALA A 21 1.12 -33.72 8.76
CA ALA A 21 0.81 -34.13 7.40
C ALA A 21 -0.61 -34.72 7.30
N PHE A 22 -1.28 -34.51 6.16
CA PHE A 22 -2.54 -35.16 5.81
C PHE A 22 -2.41 -35.96 4.50
N PRO A 23 -3.10 -37.11 4.36
CA PRO A 23 -3.02 -37.97 3.19
C PRO A 23 -4.01 -37.57 2.07
N VAL A 24 -3.66 -37.94 0.84
CA VAL A 24 -4.41 -37.74 -0.40
C VAL A 24 -5.45 -38.86 -0.58
N ILE A 25 -6.68 -38.50 -0.97
CA ILE A 25 -7.66 -39.46 -1.53
C ILE A 25 -8.19 -38.93 -2.86
N SER A 26 -7.97 -39.71 -3.92
CA SER A 26 -8.54 -39.55 -5.27
C SER A 26 -9.94 -40.14 -5.36
N HIS A 27 -10.88 -39.48 -6.05
CA HIS A 27 -12.07 -40.14 -6.58
C HIS A 27 -12.32 -39.72 -8.04
N ALA A 28 -12.50 -40.74 -8.88
CA ALA A 28 -12.81 -40.65 -10.30
C ALA A 28 -14.31 -40.35 -10.52
N ALA A 29 -14.60 -39.65 -11.62
CA ALA A 29 -15.94 -39.34 -12.08
C ALA A 29 -16.43 -40.36 -13.12
N THR A 30 -17.70 -40.72 -13.06
CA THR A 30 -18.45 -41.33 -14.17
C THR A 30 -19.74 -40.57 -14.40
N THR A 31 -19.92 -40.14 -15.64
CA THR A 31 -21.09 -39.44 -16.19
C THR A 31 -22.11 -40.43 -16.74
N GLU A 32 -23.40 -40.24 -16.47
CA GLU A 32 -24.48 -40.71 -17.34
C GLU A 32 -25.53 -39.61 -17.54
N THR A 33 -25.85 -39.38 -18.81
CA THR A 33 -26.85 -38.45 -19.35
C THR A 33 -28.16 -39.19 -19.63
N ALA A 34 -29.29 -38.60 -19.26
CA ALA A 34 -30.62 -39.02 -19.72
C ALA A 34 -31.44 -37.81 -20.24
N THR A 35 -31.98 -37.99 -21.44
CA THR A 35 -32.82 -37.08 -22.24
C THR A 35 -34.27 -37.01 -21.71
N PRO A 36 -35.00 -35.89 -21.80
CA PRO A 36 -36.40 -35.82 -21.36
C PRO A 36 -37.40 -35.98 -22.52
N ALA A 37 -38.54 -36.62 -22.22
CA ALA A 37 -39.71 -36.68 -23.09
C ALA A 37 -40.78 -35.69 -22.62
N ALA A 38 -41.39 -34.98 -23.58
CA ALA A 38 -42.43 -33.99 -23.40
C ALA A 38 -43.82 -34.62 -23.15
N SER A 39 -44.70 -33.89 -22.48
CA SER A 39 -46.15 -34.13 -22.55
C SER A 39 -46.93 -32.82 -22.45
N THR A 40 -47.81 -32.66 -23.41
CA THR A 40 -48.79 -31.60 -23.65
C THR A 40 -49.96 -31.64 -22.67
N VAL A 41 -50.48 -30.46 -22.28
CA VAL A 41 -51.76 -30.35 -21.56
C VAL A 41 -52.70 -29.40 -22.32
N VAL A 42 -53.93 -29.87 -22.46
CA VAL A 42 -55.10 -29.27 -23.11
C VAL A 42 -55.79 -28.32 -22.13
N ASN A 43 -56.25 -27.15 -22.60
CA ASN A 43 -57.01 -26.18 -21.83
C ASN A 43 -58.53 -26.35 -22.06
N ASP A 44 -59.32 -26.32 -21.00
CA ASP A 44 -60.74 -25.88 -21.02
C ASP A 44 -61.10 -25.24 -19.65
N PRO A 45 -61.84 -24.11 -19.57
CA PRO A 45 -61.97 -23.31 -18.36
C PRO A 45 -63.37 -23.36 -17.71
N SER A 46 -63.39 -23.35 -16.37
CA SER A 46 -64.49 -22.91 -15.49
C SER A 46 -63.97 -23.05 -14.05
N ASP A 47 -64.28 -22.27 -13.02
CA ASP A 47 -64.95 -21.00 -12.77
C ASP A 47 -64.65 -20.69 -11.28
N THR A 48 -64.84 -19.45 -10.85
CA THR A 48 -65.03 -18.96 -9.46
C THR A 48 -63.81 -18.79 -8.52
N ASP A 49 -63.34 -17.54 -8.54
CA ASP A 49 -63.11 -16.62 -7.41
C ASP A 49 -63.02 -17.18 -5.97
N ALA A 50 -61.79 -17.20 -5.46
CA ALA A 50 -61.50 -17.01 -4.03
C ALA A 50 -60.27 -16.10 -3.91
N GLN A 51 -60.50 -14.83 -3.58
CA GLN A 51 -59.46 -13.90 -3.15
C GLN A 51 -58.78 -14.40 -1.86
N HIS A 52 -57.71 -15.18 -2.02
CA HIS A 52 -56.67 -15.26 -1.01
C HIS A 52 -55.76 -14.03 -1.16
N THR A 53 -55.76 -13.18 -0.14
CA THR A 53 -54.81 -12.07 -0.01
C THR A 53 -53.39 -12.64 0.10
N LEU A 54 -52.68 -12.72 -1.02
CA LEU A 54 -51.26 -13.05 -1.03
C LEU A 54 -50.49 -11.85 -0.49
N THR A 55 -49.89 -12.03 0.68
CA THR A 55 -48.83 -11.15 1.19
C THR A 55 -47.75 -11.03 0.12
N PRO A 56 -47.14 -9.85 -0.13
CA PRO A 56 -46.09 -9.74 -1.14
C PRO A 56 -44.92 -10.61 -0.72
N THR A 57 -44.72 -11.73 -1.43
CA THR A 57 -43.56 -12.58 -1.24
C THR A 57 -42.33 -11.75 -1.59
N GLN A 58 -41.52 -11.43 -0.58
CA GLN A 58 -40.23 -10.78 -0.75
C GLN A 58 -39.44 -11.60 -1.78
N LYS A 59 -39.02 -10.98 -2.89
CA LYS A 59 -38.36 -11.64 -4.01
C LYS A 59 -37.14 -12.41 -3.49
N ALA A 60 -37.21 -13.73 -3.48
CA ALA A 60 -36.11 -14.59 -3.04
C ALA A 60 -34.87 -14.28 -3.87
N THR A 61 -33.80 -13.84 -3.22
CA THR A 61 -32.48 -13.69 -3.84
C THR A 61 -31.74 -15.02 -3.78
N THR A 62 -30.94 -15.34 -4.80
CA THR A 62 -30.04 -16.49 -4.73
C THR A 62 -29.04 -16.23 -3.60
N PRO A 63 -28.94 -17.11 -2.58
CA PRO A 63 -27.93 -16.95 -1.55
C PRO A 63 -26.54 -16.90 -2.15
N SER A 64 -25.70 -16.00 -1.65
CA SER A 64 -24.34 -15.81 -2.17
C SER A 64 -23.37 -15.53 -1.04
N VAL A 65 -22.11 -15.83 -1.29
CA VAL A 65 -21.00 -15.43 -0.42
C VAL A 65 -19.97 -14.76 -1.31
N GLN A 66 -19.60 -13.53 -0.97
CA GLN A 66 -18.58 -12.76 -1.67
C GLN A 66 -17.43 -12.42 -0.74
N ASP A 67 -16.25 -12.24 -1.33
CA ASP A 67 -15.06 -11.81 -0.62
C ASP A 67 -15.18 -10.33 -0.25
N VAL A 68 -14.86 -10.02 1.00
CA VAL A 68 -14.67 -8.65 1.48
C VAL A 68 -13.35 -8.59 2.23
N ASP A 69 -12.92 -7.39 2.59
CA ASP A 69 -11.80 -7.22 3.52
C ASP A 69 -12.09 -5.97 4.33
N GLY A 70 -12.16 -6.12 5.65
CA GLY A 70 -12.44 -5.00 6.51
C GLY A 70 -12.71 -5.39 7.95
N VAL A 71 -13.22 -4.42 8.69
CA VAL A 71 -13.54 -4.58 10.11
C VAL A 71 -15.03 -4.33 10.29
N PHE A 72 -15.72 -5.32 10.87
CA PHE A 72 -17.07 -5.17 11.36
C PHE A 72 -17.02 -4.82 12.85
N THR A 73 -17.55 -3.65 13.23
CA THR A 73 -17.65 -3.22 14.63
C THR A 73 -19.07 -3.44 15.11
N VAL A 74 -19.23 -4.27 16.13
CA VAL A 74 -20.51 -4.52 16.78
C VAL A 74 -20.99 -3.25 17.46
N GLY A 75 -22.29 -2.94 17.36
CA GLY A 75 -22.88 -1.80 18.03
C GLY A 75 -22.87 -1.92 19.56
N ASN A 76 -23.70 -1.10 20.21
CA ASN A 76 -23.75 -1.01 21.67
C ASN A 76 -24.46 -2.20 22.37
N GLN A 77 -24.82 -3.26 21.65
CA GLN A 77 -25.44 -4.47 22.17
C GLN A 77 -24.70 -5.70 21.63
N ASN A 78 -24.65 -6.78 22.41
CA ASN A 78 -24.07 -8.03 21.96
C ASN A 78 -24.78 -8.53 20.69
N ALA A 79 -24.01 -9.01 19.72
CA ALA A 79 -24.54 -9.53 18.46
C ALA A 79 -24.54 -11.06 18.46
N LEU A 80 -25.69 -11.67 18.16
CA LEU A 80 -25.81 -13.12 18.05
C LEU A 80 -25.04 -13.65 16.85
N LEU A 81 -24.45 -14.83 17.01
CA LEU A 81 -23.78 -15.54 15.92
C LEU A 81 -24.77 -16.40 15.14
N THR A 82 -24.65 -16.34 13.81
CA THR A 82 -25.41 -17.15 12.86
C THR A 82 -24.46 -17.95 11.98
N ASP A 83 -25.02 -18.87 11.18
CA ASP A 83 -24.34 -19.37 9.99
C ASP A 83 -24.48 -18.36 8.84
N GLN A 84 -23.98 -18.72 7.65
CA GLN A 84 -24.05 -17.90 6.44
C GLN A 84 -25.49 -17.65 5.92
N THR A 85 -26.48 -18.43 6.39
CA THR A 85 -27.89 -18.29 6.00
C THR A 85 -28.68 -17.39 6.95
N GLY A 86 -28.10 -17.05 8.10
CA GLY A 86 -28.79 -16.35 9.18
C GLY A 86 -29.40 -17.27 10.24
N THR A 87 -29.17 -18.59 10.16
CA THR A 87 -29.62 -19.53 11.17
C THR A 87 -28.73 -19.41 12.40
N GLN A 88 -29.31 -19.15 13.56
CA GLN A 88 -28.56 -18.90 14.79
C GLN A 88 -27.71 -20.13 15.20
N THR A 89 -26.41 -19.92 15.42
CA THR A 89 -25.45 -20.97 15.80
C THR A 89 -25.32 -21.04 17.32
N ALA A 90 -26.36 -21.58 17.98
CA ALA A 90 -26.50 -21.68 19.43
C ALA A 90 -26.68 -20.32 20.15
N SER A 91 -26.66 -20.31 21.48
CA SER A 91 -26.85 -19.11 22.33
C SER A 91 -25.62 -18.18 22.37
N ARG A 92 -24.73 -18.25 21.37
CA ARG A 92 -23.46 -17.52 21.38
C ARG A 92 -23.62 -16.13 20.76
N SER A 93 -22.88 -15.19 21.31
CA SER A 93 -22.81 -13.81 20.85
C SER A 93 -21.39 -13.28 20.96
N VAL A 94 -21.10 -12.23 20.20
CA VAL A 94 -19.92 -11.39 20.39
C VAL A 94 -20.31 -10.13 21.16
N ALA A 95 -19.37 -9.57 21.92
CA ALA A 95 -19.63 -8.45 22.81
C ALA A 95 -19.95 -7.16 22.05
N ALA A 96 -20.75 -6.28 22.68
CA ALA A 96 -20.91 -4.89 22.26
C ALA A 96 -19.54 -4.20 22.09
N ASP A 97 -19.46 -3.26 21.15
CA ASP A 97 -18.28 -2.43 20.85
C ASP A 97 -17.01 -3.23 20.47
N SER A 98 -17.14 -4.53 20.18
CA SER A 98 -16.04 -5.36 19.72
C SER A 98 -15.85 -5.25 18.20
N ALA A 99 -14.59 -5.23 17.77
CA ALA A 99 -14.21 -5.16 16.37
C ALA A 99 -13.72 -6.52 15.87
N TRP A 100 -14.22 -6.94 14.72
CA TRP A 100 -13.92 -8.23 14.10
C TRP A 100 -13.45 -8.04 12.68
N TYR A 101 -12.29 -8.63 12.38
CA TYR A 101 -11.88 -8.78 10.99
C TYR A 101 -12.88 -9.66 10.24
N THR A 102 -13.27 -9.24 9.04
CA THR A 102 -14.19 -9.99 8.19
C THR A 102 -13.69 -10.07 6.76
N ASP A 103 -13.75 -11.27 6.21
CA ASP A 103 -13.26 -11.61 4.88
C ASP A 103 -14.35 -12.17 3.95
N LYS A 104 -15.57 -12.37 4.47
CA LYS A 104 -16.73 -12.83 3.71
C LYS A 104 -17.98 -12.07 4.11
N LEU A 105 -18.75 -11.70 3.09
CA LEU A 105 -20.12 -11.19 3.22
C LEU A 105 -21.06 -12.21 2.58
N ALA A 106 -21.89 -12.84 3.41
CA ALA A 106 -22.95 -13.74 2.97
C ALA A 106 -24.27 -12.97 2.83
N THR A 107 -24.99 -13.23 1.75
CA THR A 107 -26.34 -12.73 1.52
C THR A 107 -27.30 -13.91 1.53
N SER A 108 -28.26 -13.91 2.46
CA SER A 108 -29.27 -14.97 2.60
C SER A 108 -30.31 -14.95 1.47
N SER A 109 -31.18 -15.96 1.42
CA SER A 109 -32.30 -16.03 0.47
C SER A 109 -33.31 -14.88 0.62
N THR A 110 -33.34 -14.24 1.79
CA THR A 110 -34.20 -13.08 2.10
C THR A 110 -33.52 -11.74 1.80
N GLY A 111 -32.28 -11.76 1.30
CA GLY A 111 -31.49 -10.56 1.00
C GLY A 111 -30.79 -9.94 2.21
N GLN A 112 -30.90 -10.55 3.40
CA GLN A 112 -30.15 -10.10 4.59
C GLN A 112 -28.67 -10.45 4.47
N ASN A 113 -27.83 -9.55 4.95
CA ASN A 113 -26.39 -9.61 4.85
C ASN A 113 -25.76 -10.03 6.19
N TYR A 114 -24.69 -10.82 6.12
CA TYR A 114 -24.01 -11.38 7.28
C TYR A 114 -22.49 -11.35 7.07
N TYR A 115 -21.75 -10.77 8.01
CA TYR A 115 -20.30 -10.69 7.98
C TYR A 115 -19.66 -11.83 8.76
N ARG A 116 -18.72 -12.53 8.15
CA ARG A 116 -18.02 -13.63 8.82
C ARG A 116 -17.08 -13.10 9.90
N VAL A 117 -17.11 -13.71 11.08
CA VAL A 117 -16.21 -13.39 12.20
C VAL A 117 -15.43 -14.59 12.73
N SER A 118 -15.78 -15.80 12.27
CA SER A 118 -15.09 -17.05 12.56
C SER A 118 -15.45 -18.08 11.46
N THR A 119 -14.77 -19.22 11.40
CA THR A 119 -14.78 -20.16 10.25
C THR A 119 -16.18 -20.45 9.70
N LEU A 120 -17.18 -20.62 10.56
CA LEU A 120 -18.57 -20.92 10.21
C LEU A 120 -19.57 -19.93 10.84
N GLU A 121 -19.08 -18.81 11.37
CA GLU A 121 -19.88 -17.93 12.21
C GLU A 121 -19.91 -16.52 11.63
N TYR A 122 -21.13 -15.98 11.55
CA TYR A 122 -21.42 -14.71 10.94
C TYR A 122 -22.25 -13.84 11.89
N ILE A 123 -22.22 -12.54 11.65
CA ILE A 123 -23.02 -11.53 12.36
C ILE A 123 -23.89 -10.83 11.33
N ASN A 124 -25.17 -10.64 11.66
CA ASN A 124 -26.08 -9.86 10.81
C ASN A 124 -25.57 -8.42 10.64
N SER A 125 -25.55 -7.93 9.41
CA SER A 125 -24.99 -6.61 9.07
C SER A 125 -25.67 -5.45 9.80
N THR A 126 -26.90 -5.64 10.27
CA THR A 126 -27.65 -4.63 11.03
C THR A 126 -27.17 -4.47 12.48
N ALA A 127 -26.36 -5.40 12.99
CA ALA A 127 -25.87 -5.40 14.37
C ALA A 127 -24.66 -4.47 14.61
N GLY A 128 -24.22 -3.74 13.59
CA GLY A 128 -22.98 -2.98 13.64
C GLY A 128 -22.66 -2.25 12.34
N THR A 129 -21.40 -1.84 12.19
CA THR A 129 -20.90 -1.12 11.03
C THR A 129 -19.70 -1.83 10.42
N PHE A 130 -19.69 -1.93 9.08
CA PHE A 130 -18.57 -2.46 8.34
C PHE A 130 -17.74 -1.32 7.75
N VAL A 131 -16.42 -1.38 7.94
CA VAL A 131 -15.45 -0.50 7.29
C VAL A 131 -14.57 -1.36 6.38
N SER A 132 -14.64 -1.11 5.08
CA SER A 132 -13.83 -1.80 4.08
C SER A 132 -12.39 -1.30 4.11
N ASN A 133 -11.42 -2.22 4.07
CA ASN A 133 -10.01 -1.91 3.80
C ASN A 133 -9.77 -1.58 2.33
N VAL A 134 -10.73 -1.91 1.45
CA VAL A 134 -10.70 -1.64 0.01
C VAL A 134 -11.63 -0.49 -0.33
N THR A 135 -11.11 0.52 -1.00
CA THR A 135 -11.88 1.69 -1.48
C THR A 135 -11.74 1.82 -2.98
N ASP A 136 -12.78 2.29 -3.66
CA ASP A 136 -12.66 2.71 -5.06
C ASP A 136 -11.67 3.88 -5.16
N TYR A 137 -10.85 3.87 -6.20
CA TYR A 137 -9.73 4.78 -6.32
C TYR A 137 -9.36 4.99 -7.78
N ASP A 138 -9.98 5.98 -8.43
CA ASP A 138 -9.72 6.33 -9.83
C ASP A 138 -8.45 7.17 -9.95
N ALA A 139 -7.36 6.51 -10.34
CA ALA A 139 -6.07 7.14 -10.51
C ALA A 139 -5.21 6.40 -11.55
N THR A 140 -3.97 6.83 -11.70
CA THR A 140 -2.95 6.21 -12.54
C THR A 140 -1.67 6.09 -11.74
N ALA A 141 -1.18 4.85 -11.63
CA ALA A 141 0.08 4.52 -10.99
C ALA A 141 1.17 4.32 -12.05
N THR A 142 2.37 4.84 -11.79
CA THR A 142 3.57 4.55 -12.58
C THR A 142 4.48 3.62 -11.78
N VAL A 143 4.95 2.54 -12.40
CA VAL A 143 5.95 1.66 -11.79
C VAL A 143 7.29 2.40 -11.67
N THR A 144 7.78 2.57 -10.44
CA THR A 144 8.98 3.35 -10.10
C THR A 144 9.97 2.51 -9.29
N TYR A 145 10.63 1.58 -9.97
CA TYR A 145 11.70 0.75 -9.42
C TYR A 145 13.01 1.01 -10.17
N LYS A 146 13.91 0.04 -10.28
CA LYS A 146 15.21 0.17 -10.96
C LYS A 146 15.00 0.32 -12.47
N SER A 147 15.80 1.18 -13.11
CA SER A 147 15.77 1.34 -14.56
C SER A 147 16.07 0.00 -15.25
N GLY A 148 15.23 -0.36 -16.23
CA GLY A 148 15.32 -1.65 -16.94
C GLY A 148 14.83 -2.87 -16.16
N ALA A 149 14.34 -2.71 -14.93
CA ALA A 149 13.74 -3.79 -14.16
C ALA A 149 12.22 -3.85 -14.32
N ALA A 150 11.61 -4.92 -13.81
CA ALA A 150 10.18 -5.08 -13.68
C ALA A 150 9.84 -5.53 -12.25
N VAL A 151 8.57 -5.40 -11.87
CA VAL A 151 8.08 -5.76 -10.53
C VAL A 151 6.92 -6.72 -10.65
N HIS A 152 6.83 -7.64 -9.69
CA HIS A 152 5.76 -8.62 -9.65
C HIS A 152 4.39 -7.94 -9.53
N SER A 153 3.42 -8.47 -10.27
CA SER A 153 2.00 -8.22 -10.03
C SER A 153 1.38 -9.40 -9.28
N TYR A 154 0.32 -9.13 -8.52
CA TYR A 154 -0.25 -10.13 -7.60
C TYR A 154 -1.76 -10.31 -7.79
N ASN A 155 -2.23 -11.55 -7.70
CA ASN A 155 -3.63 -11.85 -7.45
C ASN A 155 -3.93 -11.59 -5.96
N GLY A 156 -4.90 -10.73 -5.69
CA GLY A 156 -5.14 -10.22 -4.33
C GLY A 156 -4.02 -9.30 -3.82
N TYR A 157 -4.07 -8.92 -2.55
CA TYR A 157 -3.13 -8.00 -1.91
C TYR A 157 -2.81 -8.42 -0.47
N GLY A 158 -1.76 -7.83 0.12
CA GLY A 158 -1.37 -8.10 1.50
C GLY A 158 -0.80 -9.51 1.69
N ASP A 159 -1.01 -10.09 2.87
CA ASP A 159 -0.40 -11.37 3.27
C ASP A 159 -0.85 -12.58 2.43
N ASN A 160 -2.00 -12.46 1.74
CA ASN A 160 -2.56 -13.50 0.89
C ASN A 160 -2.30 -13.25 -0.61
N ALA A 161 -1.52 -12.21 -0.95
CA ALA A 161 -1.15 -11.91 -2.33
C ALA A 161 -0.36 -13.07 -2.94
N SER A 162 -0.72 -13.48 -4.16
CA SER A 162 0.00 -14.53 -4.90
C SER A 162 0.48 -13.99 -6.23
N TYR A 163 1.72 -14.29 -6.60
CA TYR A 163 2.28 -13.82 -7.87
C TYR A 163 1.41 -14.25 -9.06
N THR A 164 1.09 -13.33 -9.97
CA THR A 164 0.25 -13.62 -11.14
C THR A 164 0.93 -14.51 -12.18
N GLY A 165 2.26 -14.63 -12.11
CA GLY A 165 3.07 -15.18 -13.19
C GLY A 165 3.57 -14.12 -14.18
N SER A 166 3.23 -12.85 -13.97
CA SER A 166 3.58 -11.73 -14.85
C SER A 166 4.12 -10.52 -14.08
N ASP A 167 5.09 -9.85 -14.71
CA ASP A 167 5.70 -8.63 -14.18
C ASP A 167 5.25 -7.37 -14.93
N LEU A 168 5.33 -6.23 -14.24
CA LEU A 168 5.08 -4.90 -14.79
C LEU A 168 6.40 -4.15 -14.92
N SER A 169 6.77 -3.75 -16.12
CA SER A 169 8.03 -3.05 -16.39
C SER A 169 8.07 -1.67 -15.71
N THR A 170 9.23 -1.29 -15.19
CA THR A 170 9.48 0.05 -14.66
C THR A 170 9.21 1.12 -15.72
N GLY A 171 8.56 2.20 -15.32
CA GLY A 171 8.15 3.31 -16.20
C GLY A 171 6.81 3.10 -16.91
N THR A 172 6.12 1.96 -16.70
CA THR A 172 4.78 1.74 -17.25
C THR A 172 3.69 2.36 -16.37
N ASP A 173 2.66 2.89 -17.02
CA ASP A 173 1.48 3.50 -16.38
C ASP A 173 0.30 2.54 -16.37
N TRP A 174 -0.39 2.48 -15.24
CA TRP A 174 -1.51 1.58 -15.01
C TRP A 174 -2.70 2.31 -14.38
N LYS A 175 -3.89 2.10 -14.94
CA LYS A 175 -5.13 2.60 -14.33
C LYS A 175 -5.41 1.86 -13.05
N ILE A 176 -5.76 2.62 -12.01
CA ILE A 176 -6.15 2.10 -10.72
C ILE A 176 -7.68 2.14 -10.65
N SER A 177 -8.29 1.03 -10.25
CA SER A 177 -9.73 0.96 -9.96
C SER A 177 -10.01 1.00 -8.46
N LYS A 178 -9.13 0.40 -7.65
CA LYS A 178 -9.29 0.26 -6.21
C LYS A 178 -7.95 0.41 -5.49
N ARG A 179 -8.00 0.84 -4.23
CA ARG A 179 -6.89 0.87 -3.30
C ARG A 179 -7.24 0.06 -2.06
N ALA A 180 -6.29 -0.69 -1.53
CA ALA A 180 -6.42 -1.38 -0.26
C ALA A 180 -5.32 -0.91 0.71
N ASN A 181 -5.60 -0.84 2.01
CA ASN A 181 -4.56 -0.63 3.04
C ASN A 181 -4.36 -1.91 3.84
N LYS A 182 -3.12 -2.43 3.83
CA LYS A 182 -2.72 -3.56 4.67
C LYS A 182 -1.49 -3.18 5.47
N ASN A 183 -1.59 -3.24 6.80
CA ASN A 183 -0.50 -2.95 7.74
C ASN A 183 0.16 -1.57 7.50
N GLY A 184 -0.62 -0.56 7.13
CA GLY A 184 -0.13 0.79 6.87
C GLY A 184 0.47 1.00 5.48
N LYS A 185 0.50 -0.02 4.63
CA LYS A 185 0.96 0.07 3.24
C LYS A 185 -0.21 -0.06 2.28
N PHE A 186 -0.26 0.82 1.27
CA PHE A 186 -1.27 0.70 0.23
C PHE A 186 -0.92 -0.37 -0.80
N TRP A 187 -1.96 -0.91 -1.42
CA TRP A 187 -1.93 -1.74 -2.61
C TRP A 187 -2.91 -1.16 -3.62
N TYR A 188 -2.55 -1.20 -4.89
CA TYR A 188 -3.34 -0.60 -5.96
C TYR A 188 -3.78 -1.66 -6.95
N GLN A 189 -5.08 -1.75 -7.20
CA GLN A 189 -5.64 -2.67 -8.18
C GLN A 189 -5.51 -2.09 -9.58
N VAL A 190 -4.74 -2.75 -10.43
CA VAL A 190 -4.39 -2.34 -11.81
C VAL A 190 -5.03 -3.19 -12.91
N GLY A 191 -5.80 -4.19 -12.50
CA GLY A 191 -6.57 -5.09 -13.37
C GLY A 191 -7.57 -5.90 -12.56
N ASN A 192 -8.28 -6.83 -13.20
CA ASN A 192 -9.25 -7.68 -12.51
C ASN A 192 -8.57 -8.56 -11.45
N ASN A 193 -8.69 -8.17 -10.17
CA ASN A 193 -7.98 -8.77 -9.04
C ASN A 193 -6.44 -8.78 -9.19
N VAL A 194 -5.87 -7.92 -10.02
CA VAL A 194 -4.42 -7.75 -10.15
C VAL A 194 -3.99 -6.52 -9.37
N TRP A 195 -3.07 -6.69 -8.43
CA TRP A 195 -2.63 -5.65 -7.51
C TRP A 195 -1.11 -5.46 -7.54
N ILE A 196 -0.68 -4.24 -7.26
CA ILE A 196 0.73 -3.87 -7.10
C ILE A 196 0.95 -3.17 -5.75
N PRO A 197 2.02 -3.49 -4.99
CA PRO A 197 2.35 -2.80 -3.75
C PRO A 197 2.72 -1.33 -3.96
N GLN A 198 2.37 -0.47 -3.01
CA GLN A 198 2.81 0.94 -2.94
C GLN A 198 4.33 1.09 -3.05
N ASP A 199 5.10 0.13 -2.55
CA ASP A 199 6.56 0.14 -2.53
C ASP A 199 7.19 0.25 -3.94
N TYR A 200 6.44 -0.06 -5.00
CA TYR A 200 6.95 -0.05 -6.38
C TYR A 200 6.27 0.97 -7.29
N VAL A 201 5.37 1.80 -6.76
CA VAL A 201 4.62 2.77 -7.57
C VAL A 201 4.55 4.15 -6.95
N VAL A 202 4.30 5.13 -7.82
CA VAL A 202 3.77 6.45 -7.45
C VAL A 202 2.43 6.68 -8.12
N VAL A 203 1.53 7.40 -7.45
CA VAL A 203 0.22 7.75 -8.00
C VAL A 203 0.23 9.22 -8.40
N ASN A 204 0.21 9.48 -9.71
CA ASN A 204 0.42 10.83 -10.25
C ASN A 204 -0.80 11.76 -10.11
N ASN A 205 -1.99 11.21 -10.05
CA ASN A 205 -3.26 11.93 -9.96
C ASN A 205 -4.13 11.39 -8.82
N ALA A 206 -3.50 11.14 -7.66
CA ALA A 206 -4.18 10.67 -6.46
C ALA A 206 -5.37 11.59 -6.12
N PRO A 207 -6.62 11.09 -6.06
CA PRO A 207 -7.80 11.90 -5.74
C PRO A 207 -7.78 12.48 -4.32
N ASP A 208 -6.95 11.93 -3.45
CA ASP A 208 -6.74 12.35 -2.07
C ASP A 208 -5.39 13.06 -1.83
N MET A 209 -4.74 13.52 -2.90
CA MET A 209 -3.50 14.30 -2.80
C MET A 209 -3.75 15.61 -2.05
N LYS A 210 -2.93 15.91 -1.04
CA LYS A 210 -3.14 17.08 -0.20
C LYS A 210 -2.67 18.37 -0.90
N SER A 211 -3.24 19.51 -0.51
CA SER A 211 -2.74 20.83 -0.92
C SER A 211 -1.44 21.21 -0.21
N ALA A 212 -1.21 20.69 1.00
CA ALA A 212 0.03 20.82 1.74
C ALA A 212 0.30 19.60 2.64
N ALA A 213 1.56 19.25 2.81
CA ALA A 213 2.02 18.19 3.71
C ALA A 213 3.48 18.41 4.11
N TRP A 214 3.86 18.02 5.33
CA TRP A 214 5.23 18.10 5.83
C TRP A 214 5.55 16.94 6.77
N LEU A 215 6.81 16.52 6.74
CA LEU A 215 7.37 15.46 7.57
C LEU A 215 8.16 16.07 8.72
N SER A 216 7.67 15.89 9.93
CA SER A 216 8.39 16.31 11.14
C SER A 216 9.42 15.24 11.54
N GLY A 217 10.65 15.65 11.85
CA GLY A 217 11.66 14.75 12.41
C GLY A 217 12.62 14.14 11.40
N VAL A 218 12.59 14.57 10.13
CA VAL A 218 13.68 14.26 9.18
C VAL A 218 14.95 14.95 9.69
N PRO A 219 16.01 14.21 10.04
CA PRO A 219 17.20 14.80 10.64
C PRO A 219 17.89 15.74 9.64
N MET A 220 18.46 16.83 10.16
CA MET A 220 19.40 17.65 9.40
C MET A 220 20.81 17.12 9.65
N ILE A 221 21.54 16.86 8.57
CA ILE A 221 22.93 16.40 8.59
C ILE A 221 23.72 17.26 7.60
N ALA A 222 24.66 18.06 8.11
CA ALA A 222 25.64 18.74 7.27
C ALA A 222 26.58 17.74 6.59
N GLN A 223 26.95 17.97 5.33
CA GLN A 223 27.93 17.11 4.63
C GLN A 223 29.36 17.39 5.11
N ASN A 224 29.66 18.64 5.44
CA ASN A 224 30.98 19.11 5.84
C ASN A 224 31.27 18.89 7.33
N PRO A 225 32.55 18.79 7.73
CA PRO A 225 33.77 18.86 6.89
C PRO A 225 34.13 17.54 6.17
N GLU A 226 33.48 16.43 6.50
CA GLU A 226 33.95 15.10 6.10
C GLU A 226 33.69 14.75 4.63
N LEU A 227 32.61 15.30 4.05
CA LEU A 227 32.17 14.99 2.69
C LEU A 227 31.96 16.28 1.87
N PRO A 228 33.01 17.04 1.53
CA PRO A 228 32.92 18.24 0.68
C PRO A 228 32.20 18.03 -0.65
N ASN A 229 32.18 16.80 -1.19
CA ASN A 229 31.46 16.45 -2.42
C ASN A 229 30.36 15.39 -2.19
N GLY A 230 29.95 15.11 -0.94
CA GLY A 230 29.00 14.03 -0.64
C GLY A 230 27.57 14.47 -0.40
N CYS A 231 27.07 15.46 -1.14
CA CYS A 231 25.71 15.96 -0.95
C CYS A 231 24.66 14.85 -1.14
N GLU A 232 24.80 14.00 -2.17
CA GLU A 232 23.87 12.92 -2.50
C GLU A 232 23.74 11.91 -1.36
N ILE A 233 24.88 11.41 -0.88
CA ILE A 233 24.87 10.37 0.15
C ILE A 233 24.49 10.93 1.51
N THR A 234 24.81 12.21 1.79
CA THR A 234 24.36 12.89 3.01
C THR A 234 22.84 13.09 3.00
N ALA A 235 22.27 13.49 1.86
CA ALA A 235 20.81 13.58 1.69
C ALA A 235 20.13 12.20 1.83
N VAL A 236 20.66 11.16 1.20
CA VAL A 236 20.18 9.79 1.38
C VAL A 236 20.29 9.33 2.83
N THR A 237 21.33 9.74 3.56
CA THR A 237 21.46 9.44 5.00
C THR A 237 20.31 10.05 5.79
N MET A 238 19.95 11.31 5.53
CA MET A 238 18.80 11.96 6.20
C MET A 238 17.49 11.20 5.93
N MET A 239 17.26 10.81 4.68
CA MET A 239 16.09 10.01 4.28
C MET A 239 16.06 8.64 4.97
N LEU A 240 17.18 7.91 5.00
CA LEU A 240 17.27 6.58 5.59
C LEU A 240 17.16 6.60 7.13
N GLN A 241 17.74 7.60 7.80
CA GLN A 241 17.54 7.77 9.24
C GLN A 241 16.07 8.03 9.58
N TYR A 242 15.38 8.83 8.77
CA TYR A 242 13.94 9.04 8.93
C TYR A 242 13.12 7.74 8.68
N ALA A 243 13.57 6.88 7.76
CA ALA A 243 13.03 5.55 7.57
C ALA A 243 13.25 4.59 8.76
N GLY A 244 14.03 5.00 9.75
CA GLY A 244 14.36 4.20 10.94
C GLY A 244 15.68 3.44 10.84
N ALA A 245 16.45 3.63 9.77
CA ALA A 245 17.76 2.98 9.63
C ALA A 245 18.79 3.61 10.57
N ASN A 246 19.50 2.78 11.33
CA ASN A 246 20.63 3.22 12.16
C ASN A 246 21.91 3.28 11.33
N VAL A 247 22.11 4.37 10.58
CA VAL A 247 23.22 4.58 9.66
C VAL A 247 23.79 5.99 9.79
N ASP A 248 25.07 6.17 9.46
CA ASP A 248 25.71 7.49 9.37
C ASP A 248 26.24 7.79 7.95
N LYS A 249 26.49 9.07 7.66
CA LYS A 249 26.90 9.53 6.33
C LYS A 249 28.25 8.96 5.88
N MET A 250 29.17 8.69 6.80
CA MET A 250 30.49 8.15 6.47
C MET A 250 30.41 6.66 6.18
N GLN A 251 29.57 5.93 6.89
CA GLN A 251 29.23 4.55 6.55
C GLN A 251 28.67 4.49 5.13
N LEU A 252 27.60 5.23 4.84
CA LEU A 252 26.94 5.16 3.54
C LEU A 252 27.84 5.66 2.40
N ALA A 253 28.70 6.67 2.65
CA ALA A 253 29.70 7.11 1.68
C ALA A 253 30.71 6.01 1.32
N ARG A 254 31.04 5.10 2.23
CA ARG A 254 31.92 3.94 1.95
C ARG A 254 31.18 2.80 1.25
N GLU A 255 29.89 2.62 1.57
CA GLU A 255 29.08 1.54 1.01
C GLU A 255 28.48 1.84 -0.37
N MET A 256 28.27 3.11 -0.72
CA MET A 256 27.72 3.47 -2.03
C MET A 256 28.63 2.97 -3.17
N PRO A 257 28.06 2.45 -4.27
CA PRO A 257 28.85 1.91 -5.37
C PRO A 257 29.71 2.99 -6.02
N ARG A 258 30.82 2.58 -6.64
CA ARG A 258 31.76 3.47 -7.35
C ARG A 258 31.83 3.10 -8.82
N SER A 259 31.86 4.11 -9.68
CA SER A 259 31.90 3.94 -11.13
C SER A 259 32.38 5.24 -11.78
N SER A 260 32.92 5.16 -13.01
CA SER A 260 33.13 6.34 -13.85
C SER A 260 31.84 6.84 -14.50
N ASP A 261 30.77 6.04 -14.48
CA ASP A 261 29.42 6.41 -14.95
C ASP A 261 28.47 6.57 -13.75
N PRO A 262 27.88 7.77 -13.57
CA PRO A 262 27.05 8.09 -12.41
C PRO A 262 25.76 7.26 -12.32
N ASN A 263 25.32 6.63 -13.42
CA ASN A 263 24.16 5.73 -13.41
C ASN A 263 24.46 4.38 -12.72
N TYR A 264 25.75 4.05 -12.51
CA TYR A 264 26.19 2.79 -11.91
C TYR A 264 26.98 2.98 -10.60
N GLY A 265 27.41 4.21 -10.27
CA GLY A 265 28.09 4.48 -9.01
C GLY A 265 28.64 5.90 -8.92
N TYR A 266 29.12 6.28 -7.74
CA TYR A 266 29.69 7.59 -7.47
C TYR A 266 31.06 7.75 -8.16
N ILE A 267 31.23 8.85 -8.86
CA ILE A 267 32.47 9.19 -9.58
C ILE A 267 33.45 9.86 -8.62
N GLY A 268 34.67 9.31 -8.53
CA GLY A 268 35.73 9.82 -7.65
C GLY A 268 35.47 9.51 -6.17
N GLN A 269 35.83 10.43 -5.27
CA GLN A 269 35.65 10.30 -3.82
C GLN A 269 34.89 11.49 -3.24
N PRO A 270 33.88 11.27 -2.38
CA PRO A 270 33.07 12.35 -1.82
C PRO A 270 33.81 13.18 -0.77
N TRP A 271 34.97 12.71 -0.30
CA TRP A 271 35.79 13.37 0.73
C TRP A 271 37.02 14.10 0.17
N ASP A 272 37.27 14.07 -1.14
CA ASP A 272 38.38 14.79 -1.77
C ASP A 272 37.96 15.46 -3.09
N SER A 273 38.90 16.12 -3.76
CA SER A 273 38.67 16.91 -4.97
C SER A 273 38.30 16.10 -6.23
N THR A 274 38.27 14.77 -6.16
CA THR A 274 37.91 13.92 -7.30
C THR A 274 36.41 13.64 -7.40
N GLY A 275 35.65 13.89 -6.33
CA GLY A 275 34.22 13.62 -6.27
C GLY A 275 33.40 14.46 -7.25
N ILE A 276 32.40 13.84 -7.89
CA ILE A 276 31.50 14.54 -8.83
C ILE A 276 30.04 14.32 -8.46
N THR A 277 29.50 13.11 -8.66
CA THR A 277 28.10 12.80 -8.38
C THR A 277 27.83 11.29 -8.49
N ILE A 278 26.63 10.88 -8.07
CA ILE A 278 25.99 9.57 -8.27
C ILE A 278 24.51 9.82 -8.59
N PHE A 279 23.88 8.99 -9.43
CA PHE A 279 22.46 9.11 -9.77
C PHE A 279 21.57 8.08 -9.06
N PRO A 280 20.25 8.36 -8.93
CA PRO A 280 19.28 7.51 -8.22
C PRO A 280 19.42 6.01 -8.48
N ASN A 281 19.43 5.58 -9.74
CA ASN A 281 19.49 4.17 -10.11
C ASN A 281 20.65 3.40 -9.46
N ALA A 282 21.82 4.02 -9.30
CA ALA A 282 22.98 3.40 -8.66
C ALA A 282 22.80 3.22 -7.13
N LEU A 283 21.98 4.06 -6.49
CA LEU A 283 21.72 4.03 -5.06
C LEU A 283 20.60 3.06 -4.68
N MET A 284 19.82 2.56 -5.64
CA MET A 284 18.62 1.75 -5.38
C MET A 284 18.87 0.54 -4.46
N ASN A 285 19.93 -0.24 -4.72
CA ASN A 285 20.28 -1.39 -3.87
C ASN A 285 20.68 -0.97 -2.44
N LEU A 286 21.38 0.16 -2.31
CA LEU A 286 21.78 0.68 -1.00
C LEU A 286 20.57 1.17 -0.21
N VAL A 287 19.67 1.91 -0.85
CA VAL A 287 18.42 2.38 -0.22
C VAL A 287 17.56 1.19 0.19
N GLU A 288 17.36 0.23 -0.70
CA GLU A 288 16.56 -0.97 -0.44
C GLU A 288 17.12 -1.82 0.69
N LYS A 289 18.46 -1.93 0.80
CA LYS A 289 19.13 -2.61 1.92
C LYS A 289 18.73 -2.03 3.28
N TYR A 290 18.53 -0.72 3.38
CA TYR A 290 18.30 -0.03 4.67
C TYR A 290 16.85 0.34 4.93
N ALA A 291 16.04 0.58 3.89
CA ALA A 291 14.63 0.93 4.01
C ALA A 291 13.68 -0.25 3.73
N GLY A 292 14.18 -1.36 3.18
CA GLY A 292 13.38 -2.52 2.75
C GLY A 292 12.71 -2.36 1.38
N SER A 293 12.69 -1.14 0.84
CA SER A 293 12.21 -0.78 -0.50
C SER A 293 13.01 0.41 -1.03
N ALA A 294 12.94 0.66 -2.33
CA ALA A 294 13.56 1.80 -2.97
C ALA A 294 12.78 2.17 -4.24
N LYS A 295 12.69 3.48 -4.53
CA LYS A 295 12.01 4.01 -5.70
C LYS A 295 12.89 5.00 -6.45
N ASP A 296 13.16 4.71 -7.72
CA ASP A 296 13.74 5.68 -8.63
C ASP A 296 12.60 6.50 -9.22
N LEU A 297 12.55 7.77 -8.85
CA LEU A 297 11.53 8.72 -9.29
C LEU A 297 12.04 9.60 -10.44
N THR A 298 13.18 9.25 -11.04
CA THR A 298 13.77 10.00 -12.14
C THR A 298 12.79 10.15 -13.29
N GLY A 299 12.59 11.39 -13.73
CA GLY A 299 11.69 11.73 -14.84
C GLY A 299 10.20 11.82 -14.47
N GLN A 300 9.82 11.52 -13.22
CA GLN A 300 8.45 11.70 -12.75
C GLN A 300 8.09 13.18 -12.58
N GLY A 301 6.79 13.48 -12.49
CA GLY A 301 6.30 14.84 -12.22
C GLY A 301 6.40 15.24 -10.75
N PHE A 302 6.19 16.52 -10.43
CA PHE A 302 6.19 17.02 -9.04
C PHE A 302 5.14 16.31 -8.16
N ASN A 303 4.03 15.85 -8.74
CA ASN A 303 3.03 15.05 -8.03
C ASN A 303 3.58 13.74 -7.47
N ALA A 304 4.62 13.14 -8.06
CA ALA A 304 5.27 11.98 -7.48
C ALA A 304 6.00 12.32 -6.17
N ILE A 305 6.60 13.51 -6.08
CA ILE A 305 7.18 14.02 -4.83
C ILE A 305 6.06 14.24 -3.81
N LYS A 306 4.98 14.94 -4.20
CA LYS A 306 3.83 15.17 -3.31
C LYS A 306 3.25 13.87 -2.76
N TYR A 307 3.05 12.88 -3.62
CA TYR A 307 2.55 11.56 -3.25
C TYR A 307 3.44 10.89 -2.20
N GLN A 308 4.76 10.91 -2.36
CA GLN A 308 5.71 10.35 -1.38
C GLN A 308 5.62 11.06 -0.02
N ILE A 309 5.58 12.38 -0.02
CA ILE A 309 5.42 13.16 1.21
C ILE A 309 4.06 12.85 1.87
N ASP A 310 2.99 12.70 1.08
CA ASP A 310 1.65 12.41 1.58
C ASP A 310 1.53 11.06 2.30
N ILE A 311 2.31 10.07 1.85
CA ILE A 311 2.42 8.74 2.46
C ILE A 311 3.54 8.63 3.50
N GLY A 312 4.22 9.74 3.82
CA GLY A 312 5.19 9.79 4.91
C GLY A 312 6.64 9.50 4.52
N HIS A 313 7.03 9.65 3.26
CA HIS A 313 8.39 9.35 2.77
C HIS A 313 9.10 10.61 2.23
N PRO A 314 10.24 11.01 2.83
CA PRO A 314 11.08 12.07 2.27
C PRO A 314 11.63 11.68 0.90
N VAL A 315 11.90 12.68 0.05
CA VAL A 315 12.43 12.44 -1.30
C VAL A 315 13.76 13.15 -1.48
N VAL A 316 14.80 12.43 -1.86
CA VAL A 316 16.08 13.04 -2.23
C VAL A 316 16.04 13.45 -3.70
N THR A 317 16.41 14.69 -4.02
CA THR A 317 16.31 15.27 -5.37
C THR A 317 17.62 15.93 -5.79
N TRP A 318 17.97 15.83 -7.07
CA TRP A 318 19.16 16.46 -7.65
C TRP A 318 18.78 17.75 -8.35
N ASN A 319 19.48 18.83 -8.05
CA ASN A 319 19.18 20.17 -8.52
C ASN A 319 20.48 20.87 -8.96
N THR A 320 20.38 21.86 -9.84
CA THR A 320 21.47 22.83 -10.06
C THR A 320 21.28 24.00 -9.10
N LEU A 321 22.11 24.09 -8.06
CA LEU A 321 21.99 25.11 -6.99
C LEU A 321 23.39 25.51 -6.49
N HIS A 322 23.49 26.69 -5.87
CA HIS A 322 24.74 27.20 -5.28
C HIS A 322 25.92 27.31 -6.25
N GLY A 323 25.64 27.35 -7.56
CA GLY A 323 26.67 27.32 -8.61
C GLY A 323 27.19 25.91 -8.94
N PHE A 324 26.64 24.86 -8.32
CA PHE A 324 26.98 23.47 -8.60
C PHE A 324 26.07 22.88 -9.68
N PRO A 325 26.63 22.11 -10.63
CA PRO A 325 25.81 21.39 -11.60
C PRO A 325 24.95 20.32 -10.92
N TYR A 326 25.46 19.68 -9.86
CA TYR A 326 24.79 18.64 -9.09
C TYR A 326 24.74 19.07 -7.62
N HIS A 327 23.53 19.16 -7.05
CA HIS A 327 23.31 19.38 -5.63
C HIS A 327 22.12 18.56 -5.15
N ALA A 328 22.26 17.83 -4.05
CA ALA A 328 21.20 16.98 -3.53
C ALA A 328 20.49 17.60 -2.34
N LEU A 329 19.15 17.61 -2.39
CA LEU A 329 18.27 18.09 -1.34
C LEU A 329 17.42 16.93 -0.81
N THR A 330 17.15 16.90 0.50
CA THR A 330 16.12 16.01 1.06
C THR A 330 14.82 16.78 1.22
N VAL A 331 13.87 16.58 0.31
CA VAL A 331 12.53 17.19 0.37
C VAL A 331 11.74 16.56 1.51
N THR A 332 11.20 17.42 2.37
CA THR A 332 10.47 17.05 3.59
C THR A 332 9.03 17.55 3.60
N GLY A 333 8.65 18.41 2.65
CA GLY A 333 7.29 18.92 2.59
C GLY A 333 7.02 19.77 1.36
N TYR A 334 5.76 20.12 1.20
CA TYR A 334 5.29 21.10 0.22
C TYR A 334 4.03 21.79 0.73
N ASP A 335 3.75 22.97 0.18
CA ASP A 335 2.42 23.58 0.21
C ASP A 335 2.01 24.03 -1.20
N GLU A 336 1.07 24.96 -1.32
CA GLU A 336 0.61 25.47 -2.62
C GLU A 336 1.68 26.28 -3.38
N ASN A 337 2.69 26.81 -2.68
CA ASN A 337 3.67 27.76 -3.22
C ASN A 337 5.12 27.27 -3.08
N TYR A 338 5.44 26.47 -2.06
CA TYR A 338 6.79 26.16 -1.65
C TYR A 338 7.07 24.66 -1.55
N VAL A 339 8.32 24.31 -1.79
CA VAL A 339 8.93 23.01 -1.44
C VAL A 339 9.82 23.22 -0.22
N TYR A 340 9.65 22.39 0.80
CA TYR A 340 10.43 22.39 2.03
C TYR A 340 11.48 21.28 1.97
N TYR A 341 12.72 21.57 2.35
CA TYR A 341 13.81 20.63 2.24
C TYR A 341 14.94 20.88 3.26
N ASN A 342 15.68 19.82 3.56
CA ASN A 342 16.96 19.89 4.25
C ASN A 342 18.09 20.00 3.22
N ASP A 343 18.93 21.02 3.38
CA ASP A 343 20.13 21.25 2.57
C ASP A 343 21.40 20.98 3.39
N CYS A 344 22.08 19.87 3.07
CA CYS A 344 23.30 19.46 3.74
C CYS A 344 24.53 20.33 3.43
N TRP A 345 24.48 21.17 2.38
CA TRP A 345 25.55 22.09 2.04
C TRP A 345 25.51 23.34 2.91
N THR A 346 24.31 23.90 3.11
CA THR A 346 24.11 25.11 3.92
C THR A 346 23.83 24.80 5.39
N ASP A 347 23.59 23.53 5.75
CA ASP A 347 23.16 23.09 7.09
C ASP A 347 21.87 23.80 7.53
N GLN A 348 20.90 23.91 6.63
CA GLN A 348 19.63 24.63 6.86
C GLN A 348 18.42 23.84 6.38
N THR A 349 17.40 23.73 7.24
CA THR A 349 16.04 23.37 6.82
C THR A 349 15.39 24.64 6.29
N THR A 350 15.07 24.64 5.00
CA THR A 350 14.59 25.83 4.31
C THR A 350 13.54 25.47 3.27
N GLN A 351 13.13 26.47 2.49
CA GLN A 351 12.14 26.32 1.44
C GLN A 351 12.55 27.08 0.19
N MET A 352 11.97 26.70 -0.95
CA MET A 352 12.01 27.49 -2.18
C MET A 352 10.67 27.43 -2.91
N ASP A 353 10.38 28.48 -3.69
CA ASP A 353 9.21 28.51 -4.56
C ASP A 353 9.18 27.30 -5.49
N ILE A 354 7.99 26.72 -5.72
CA ILE A 354 7.81 25.50 -6.50
C ILE A 354 8.34 25.65 -7.93
N ASN A 355 8.15 26.80 -8.58
CA ASN A 355 8.66 27.00 -9.94
C ASN A 355 10.19 27.09 -9.96
N SER A 356 10.77 27.69 -8.93
CA SER A 356 12.22 27.73 -8.73
C SER A 356 12.77 26.31 -8.51
N PHE A 357 12.10 25.51 -7.67
CA PHE A 357 12.45 24.09 -7.47
C PHE A 357 12.38 23.31 -8.78
N ILE A 358 11.25 23.37 -9.49
CA ILE A 358 11.04 22.63 -10.74
C ILE A 358 12.05 23.05 -11.80
N THR A 359 12.35 24.35 -11.92
CA THR A 359 13.38 24.86 -12.84
C THR A 359 14.74 24.21 -12.55
N ASN A 360 15.20 24.23 -11.30
CA ASN A 360 16.49 23.66 -10.91
C ASN A 360 16.52 22.12 -10.98
N TRP A 361 15.39 21.46 -10.74
CA TRP A 361 15.25 20.01 -10.82
C TRP A 361 15.23 19.51 -12.28
N ASN A 362 14.62 20.30 -13.18
CA ASN A 362 14.55 19.99 -14.61
C ASN A 362 15.92 19.98 -15.29
N THR A 363 16.87 20.83 -14.85
CA THR A 363 18.26 20.78 -15.36
C THR A 363 18.94 19.43 -15.07
N GLN A 364 18.46 18.72 -14.05
CA GLN A 364 18.97 17.45 -13.59
C GLN A 364 18.09 16.26 -14.02
N ASN A 365 17.38 16.38 -15.14
CA ASN A 365 16.48 15.34 -15.68
C ASN A 365 15.42 14.87 -14.67
N ARG A 366 15.04 15.74 -13.73
CA ARG A 366 14.11 15.41 -12.65
C ARG A 366 14.52 14.16 -11.87
N ARG A 367 15.82 14.01 -11.58
CA ARG A 367 16.35 12.91 -10.78
C ARG A 367 15.87 13.00 -9.34
N ALA A 368 15.33 11.90 -8.84
CA ALA A 368 14.85 11.79 -7.48
C ALA A 368 14.84 10.33 -7.00
N ILE A 369 15.03 10.11 -5.70
CA ILE A 369 14.95 8.79 -5.06
C ILE A 369 14.15 8.85 -3.76
N SER A 370 13.37 7.82 -3.50
CA SER A 370 12.60 7.59 -2.26
C SER A 370 12.63 6.09 -1.90
N TYR A 371 11.77 5.65 -0.99
CA TYR A 371 11.56 4.25 -0.64
C TYR A 371 10.09 3.83 -0.66
#